data_AF-A0A0Q3SL15-F1
#
_entry.id   AF-A0A0Q3SL15-F1
#
_cell.length_a   1.000
_cell.length_b   1.000
_cell.length_c   1.000
_cell.angle_alpha   90.00
_cell.angle_beta   90.00
_cell.angle_gamma   90.00
#
_symmetry.space_group_name_H-M   'P 1'
#
loop_
_entity.id
_entity.type
_entity.pdbx_description
1 polymer ?
#
loop_
_entity_poly.entity_id
_entity_poly.type
_entity_poly.pdbx_seq_one_letter_code
_entity_poly.pdbx_strand_id
1 'polypeptide(L)'
;MRPQEIVEKIVKISKQFMKEQLSSYELKKVIKTLINRHVPESFDALAYFKIPETDVITGVQCKECEVFGMERIHGTWYCPSCKAKNKDAHIQAINDYFLIINTTITNKKLCEFLHLTSPYIASRLLTKMNLPFTGTKKGRVYKQKH
;
A
#
# COMPACT_ATOMS: atom_id res chain seq x y z
N MET A 1 -0.44 40.96 6.99
CA MET A 1 -1.39 41.21 5.89
C MET A 1 -2.67 41.72 6.50
N ARG A 2 -3.14 42.92 6.14
CA ARG A 2 -4.32 43.51 6.78
C ARG A 2 -5.60 42.88 6.19
N PRO A 3 -6.64 42.59 6.99
CA PRO A 3 -7.86 41.93 6.50
C PRO A 3 -8.51 42.63 5.29
N GLN A 4 -8.40 43.96 5.22
CA GLN A 4 -8.93 44.79 4.12
C GLN A 4 -8.22 44.52 2.78
N GLU A 5 -6.91 44.22 2.79
CA GLU A 5 -6.12 43.93 1.58
C GLU A 5 -6.52 42.60 0.94
N ILE A 6 -7.05 41.66 1.73
CA ILE A 6 -7.56 40.37 1.26
C ILE A 6 -8.88 40.57 0.53
N VAL A 7 -9.79 41.38 1.09
CA VAL A 7 -11.09 41.69 0.48
C VAL A 7 -10.91 42.38 -0.87
N GLU A 8 -10.03 43.38 -0.95
CA GLU A 8 -9.74 44.08 -2.20
C GLU A 8 -9.15 43.14 -3.27
N LYS A 9 -8.24 42.24 -2.87
CA LYS A 9 -7.68 41.23 -3.77
C LYS A 9 -8.73 40.23 -4.26
N ILE A 10 -9.61 39.75 -3.38
CA ILE A 10 -10.70 38.83 -3.75
C ILE A 10 -11.65 39.50 -4.74
N VAL A 11 -12.05 40.76 -4.50
CA VAL A 11 -12.92 41.52 -5.41
C VAL A 11 -12.24 41.78 -6.76
N LYS A 12 -10.94 42.03 -6.77
CA LYS A 12 -10.17 42.23 -8.01
C LYS A 12 -10.09 40.94 -8.83
N ILE A 13 -9.80 39.81 -8.18
CA ILE A 13 -9.72 38.49 -8.81
C ILE A 13 -11.11 38.05 -9.31
N SER A 14 -12.16 38.22 -8.51
CA SER A 14 -13.51 37.84 -8.92
C SER A 14 -13.99 38.63 -10.13
N LYS A 15 -13.70 39.94 -10.19
CA LYS A 15 -13.98 40.78 -11.38
C LYS A 15 -13.18 40.35 -12.61
N GLN A 16 -11.94 39.90 -12.43
CA GLN A 16 -11.07 39.47 -13.51
C GLN A 16 -11.44 38.10 -14.09
N PHE A 17 -12.04 37.22 -13.28
CA PHE A 17 -12.46 35.87 -13.67
C PHE A 17 -14.00 35.68 -13.67
N MET A 18 -14.77 36.71 -14.08
CA MET A 18 -16.25 36.62 -14.10
C MET A 18 -16.85 35.74 -15.20
N LYS A 19 -16.09 35.41 -16.25
CA LYS A 19 -16.56 34.48 -17.28
C LYS A 19 -16.29 33.05 -16.84
N GLU A 20 -17.34 32.23 -16.78
CA GLU A 20 -17.19 30.77 -16.77
C GLU A 20 -16.28 30.38 -17.92
N GLN A 21 -15.07 29.93 -17.59
CA GLN A 21 -14.06 29.51 -18.57
C GLN A 21 -14.41 28.17 -19.20
N LEU A 22 -15.28 27.40 -18.54
CA LEU A 22 -15.72 26.08 -18.96
C LEU A 22 -17.23 26.02 -18.74
N SER A 23 -17.95 25.56 -19.75
CA SER A 23 -19.33 25.14 -19.61
C SER A 23 -19.44 23.94 -18.65
N SER A 24 -20.64 23.70 -18.13
CA SER A 24 -20.92 22.53 -17.27
C SER A 24 -20.56 21.20 -17.95
N TYR A 25 -20.67 21.12 -19.28
CA TYR A 25 -20.27 19.96 -20.07
C TYR A 25 -18.74 19.79 -20.09
N GLU A 26 -18.00 20.87 -20.35
CA GLU A 26 -16.54 20.84 -20.37
C GLU A 26 -15.97 20.52 -19.00
N LEU A 27 -16.55 21.07 -17.92
CA LEU A 27 -16.17 20.74 -16.55
C LEU A 27 -16.37 19.25 -16.25
N LYS A 28 -17.54 18.68 -16.62
CA LYS A 28 -17.79 17.23 -16.49
C LYS A 28 -16.79 16.40 -17.30
N LYS A 29 -16.42 16.86 -18.51
CA LYS A 29 -15.42 16.21 -19.36
C LYS A 29 -14.03 16.23 -18.71
N VAL A 30 -13.63 17.35 -18.12
CA VAL A 30 -12.37 17.48 -17.38
C VAL A 30 -12.37 16.57 -16.16
N ILE A 31 -13.42 16.59 -15.34
CA ILE A 31 -13.55 15.70 -14.16
C ILE A 31 -13.45 14.24 -14.58
N LYS A 32 -14.19 13.82 -15.60
CA LYS A 32 -14.14 12.44 -16.11
C LYS A 32 -12.75 12.09 -16.63
N THR A 33 -12.06 13.02 -17.28
CA THR A 33 -10.70 12.82 -17.78
C THR A 33 -9.70 12.68 -16.64
N LEU A 34 -9.80 13.52 -15.60
CA LEU A 34 -8.95 13.44 -14.41
C LEU A 34 -9.17 12.12 -13.67
N ILE A 35 -10.43 11.72 -13.45
CA ILE A 35 -10.75 10.43 -12.80
C ILE A 35 -10.22 9.26 -13.64
N ASN A 36 -10.42 9.28 -14.96
CA ASN A 36 -9.99 8.18 -15.83
C ASN A 36 -8.47 8.09 -15.99
N ARG A 37 -7.76 9.22 -15.90
CA ARG A 37 -6.30 9.27 -16.04
C ARG A 37 -5.57 9.30 -14.69
N HIS A 38 -6.31 9.38 -13.59
CA HIS A 38 -5.71 9.26 -12.27
C HIS A 38 -5.12 7.87 -12.13
N VAL A 39 -3.80 7.83 -11.99
CA VAL A 39 -3.08 6.63 -11.60
C VAL A 39 -2.66 6.89 -10.15
N PRO A 40 -2.96 5.97 -9.21
CA PRO A 40 -2.40 6.05 -7.87
C PRO A 40 -0.89 6.22 -7.99
N GLU A 41 -0.33 7.16 -7.24
CA GLU A 41 1.12 7.38 -7.25
C GLU A 41 1.82 6.08 -6.86
N SER A 42 2.50 5.46 -7.83
CA SER A 42 3.33 4.29 -7.58
C SER A 42 4.69 4.78 -7.10
N PHE A 43 4.85 4.88 -5.78
CA PHE A 43 6.12 5.23 -5.18
C PHE A 43 7.00 3.98 -5.04
N ASP A 44 8.02 3.86 -5.87
CA ASP A 44 9.06 2.85 -5.70
C ASP A 44 10.07 3.35 -4.67
N ALA A 45 9.81 3.02 -3.40
CA ALA A 45 10.64 3.45 -2.28
C ALA A 45 12.10 2.97 -2.44
N LEU A 46 12.30 1.74 -2.90
CA LEU A 46 13.64 1.15 -3.05
C LEU A 46 14.44 1.86 -4.13
N ALA A 47 13.83 2.14 -5.29
CA ALA A 47 14.48 2.90 -6.35
C ALA A 47 14.79 4.34 -5.91
N TYR A 48 13.84 4.99 -5.21
CA TYR A 48 14.01 6.36 -4.73
C TYR A 48 15.17 6.49 -3.73
N PHE A 49 15.26 5.58 -2.76
CA PHE A 49 16.32 5.57 -1.76
C PHE A 49 17.59 4.83 -2.21
N LYS A 50 17.62 4.26 -3.42
CA LYS A 50 18.71 3.44 -3.96
C LYS A 50 19.07 2.26 -3.05
N ILE A 51 18.06 1.66 -2.42
CA ILE A 51 18.20 0.50 -1.55
C ILE A 51 17.97 -0.76 -2.40
N PRO A 52 18.92 -1.70 -2.47
CA PRO A 52 18.69 -2.96 -3.16
C PRO A 52 17.68 -3.81 -2.38
N GLU A 53 16.81 -4.56 -3.08
CA GLU A 53 15.83 -5.45 -2.44
C GLU A 53 16.48 -6.43 -1.43
N THR A 54 17.75 -6.78 -1.62
CA THR A 54 18.51 -7.70 -0.74
C THR A 54 18.77 -7.13 0.64
N ASP A 55 18.76 -5.80 0.80
CA ASP A 55 19.02 -5.13 2.07
C ASP A 55 17.74 -4.95 2.89
N VAL A 56 16.58 -5.25 2.29
CA VAL A 56 15.30 -5.22 2.99
C VAL A 56 15.21 -6.42 3.93
N ILE A 57 15.09 -6.13 5.22
CA ILE A 57 14.87 -7.16 6.24
C ILE A 57 13.51 -7.82 5.98
N THR A 58 13.54 -9.14 5.84
CA THR A 58 12.35 -9.97 5.58
C THR A 58 11.90 -10.71 6.85
N GLY A 59 10.69 -11.24 6.82
CA GLY A 59 10.04 -11.92 7.94
C GLY A 59 8.99 -11.06 8.62
N VAL A 60 8.27 -11.66 9.58
CA VAL A 60 7.26 -10.95 10.36
C VAL A 60 7.92 -10.23 11.52
N GLN A 61 7.67 -8.92 11.64
CA GLN A 61 8.14 -8.10 12.76
C GLN A 61 7.33 -8.36 14.04
N CYS A 62 8.03 -8.51 15.16
CA CYS A 62 7.39 -8.54 16.47
C CYS A 62 6.96 -7.13 16.92
N LYS A 63 5.71 -6.97 17.35
CA LYS A 63 5.21 -5.68 17.87
C LYS A 63 5.75 -5.29 19.25
N GLU A 64 6.31 -6.25 19.99
CA GLU A 64 6.76 -6.02 21.38
C GLU A 64 8.25 -5.66 21.46
N CYS A 65 9.09 -6.23 20.57
CA CYS A 65 10.54 -6.02 20.59
C CYS A 65 11.12 -5.62 19.24
N GLU A 66 10.28 -5.41 18.23
CA GLU A 66 10.65 -4.92 16.88
C GLU A 66 11.59 -5.84 16.07
N VAL A 67 11.99 -6.98 16.64
CA VAL A 67 12.80 -8.00 15.94
C VAL A 67 11.97 -8.67 14.85
N PHE A 68 12.58 -8.84 13.67
CA PHE A 68 12.02 -9.56 12.53
C PHE A 68 12.27 -11.07 12.63
N GLY A 69 11.44 -11.85 11.95
CA GLY A 69 11.56 -13.31 11.91
C GLY A 69 10.72 -14.02 12.97
N MET A 70 9.51 -13.52 13.27
CA MET A 70 8.57 -14.34 14.03
C MET A 70 8.26 -15.65 13.29
N GLU A 71 8.19 -16.75 14.04
CA GLU A 71 7.92 -18.08 13.52
C GLU A 71 6.43 -18.41 13.56
N ARG A 72 5.94 -19.13 12.54
CA ARG A 72 4.53 -19.53 12.48
C ARG A 72 4.32 -20.91 13.12
N ILE A 73 3.79 -20.94 14.34
CA ILE A 73 3.58 -22.18 15.11
C ILE A 73 2.08 -22.36 15.41
N HIS A 74 1.50 -23.50 15.03
CA HIS A 74 0.09 -23.85 15.25
C HIS A 74 -0.93 -22.73 14.93
N GLY A 75 -0.67 -21.95 13.88
CA GLY A 75 -1.58 -20.86 13.49
C GLY A 75 -1.45 -19.58 14.34
N THR A 76 -0.35 -19.41 15.07
CA THR A 76 0.03 -18.17 15.78
C THR A 76 1.46 -17.78 15.41
N TRP A 77 1.76 -16.48 15.29
CA TRP A 77 3.14 -16.01 15.12
C TRP A 77 3.80 -15.90 16.49
N TYR A 78 5.01 -16.42 16.62
CA TYR A 78 5.77 -16.48 17.86
C TYR A 78 7.12 -15.79 17.68
N CYS A 79 7.44 -14.85 18.56
CA CYS A 79 8.74 -14.20 18.53
C CYS A 79 9.78 -15.06 19.28
N PRO A 80 10.88 -15.48 18.64
CA PRO A 80 11.92 -16.24 19.32
C PRO A 80 12.64 -15.41 20.40
N SER A 81 12.74 -14.08 20.22
CA SER A 81 13.48 -13.18 21.11
C SER A 81 12.72 -12.86 22.41
N CYS A 82 11.48 -12.36 22.32
CA CYS A 82 10.70 -11.92 23.49
C CYS A 82 9.54 -12.85 23.86
N LYS A 83 9.34 -13.96 23.14
CA LYS A 83 8.30 -14.98 23.38
C LYS A 83 6.86 -14.49 23.17
N ALA A 84 6.68 -13.26 22.68
CA ALA A 84 5.38 -12.70 22.35
C ALA A 84 4.66 -13.50 21.25
N LYS A 85 3.33 -13.49 21.31
CA LYS A 85 2.45 -14.21 20.39
C LYS A 85 1.49 -13.25 19.72
N ASN A 86 1.33 -13.38 18.41
CA ASN A 86 0.37 -12.58 17.67
C ASN A 86 -0.23 -13.41 16.53
N LYS A 87 -1.56 -13.54 16.46
CA LYS A 87 -2.20 -14.32 15.38
C LYS A 87 -2.12 -13.63 14.03
N ASP A 88 -2.13 -12.31 14.04
CA ASP A 88 -2.36 -11.45 12.89
C ASP A 88 -1.15 -10.56 12.52
N ALA A 89 0.04 -10.83 13.09
CA ALA A 89 1.27 -10.08 12.79
C ALA A 89 1.63 -10.05 11.30
N HIS A 90 1.32 -11.12 10.56
CA HIS A 90 1.46 -11.17 9.09
C HIS A 90 0.73 -10.06 8.34
N ILE A 91 -0.39 -9.53 8.86
CA ILE A 91 -1.17 -8.49 8.17
C ILE A 91 -0.29 -7.26 7.96
N GLN A 92 0.43 -6.82 9.00
CA GLN A 92 1.33 -5.68 8.91
C GLN A 92 2.48 -5.98 7.94
N ALA A 93 3.15 -7.12 8.10
CA ALA A 93 4.27 -7.49 7.24
C ALA A 93 3.88 -7.52 5.75
N ILE A 94 2.69 -8.03 5.40
CA ILE A 94 2.20 -8.05 4.02
C ILE A 94 1.87 -6.65 3.50
N ASN A 95 1.35 -5.76 4.36
CA ASN A 95 1.13 -4.37 3.98
C ASN A 95 2.46 -3.63 3.76
N ASP A 96 3.45 -3.86 4.61
CA ASP A 96 4.80 -3.27 4.47
C ASP A 96 5.45 -3.74 3.17
N TYR A 97 5.29 -5.02 2.81
CA TYR A 97 5.70 -5.52 1.50
C TYR A 97 5.07 -4.71 0.35
N PHE A 98 3.76 -4.42 0.43
CA PHE A 98 3.07 -3.69 -0.62
C PHE A 98 3.55 -2.24 -0.78
N LEU A 99 3.98 -1.62 0.32
CA LEU A 99 4.44 -0.24 0.35
C LEU A 99 5.92 -0.10 -0.04
N ILE A 100 6.76 -1.07 0.35
CA ILE A 100 8.22 -0.97 0.22
C ILE A 100 8.70 -1.69 -1.03
N ILE A 101 8.18 -2.89 -1.33
CA ILE A 101 8.76 -3.79 -2.33
C ILE A 101 7.95 -3.77 -3.61
N ASN A 102 6.67 -4.11 -3.56
CA ASN A 102 5.84 -4.22 -4.76
C ASN A 102 4.36 -4.20 -4.42
N THR A 103 3.53 -3.52 -5.21
CA THR A 103 2.05 -3.49 -5.03
C THR A 103 1.34 -4.83 -5.27
N THR A 104 2.08 -5.84 -5.75
CA THR A 104 1.58 -7.18 -6.02
C THR A 104 2.46 -8.28 -5.44
N ILE A 105 1.86 -9.40 -5.06
CA ILE A 105 2.57 -10.52 -4.47
C ILE A 105 2.03 -11.87 -4.95
N THR A 106 2.94 -12.81 -5.22
CA THR A 106 2.60 -14.21 -5.49
C THR A 106 2.72 -15.04 -4.23
N ASN A 107 2.09 -16.22 -4.21
CA ASN A 107 2.23 -17.15 -3.09
C ASN A 107 3.71 -17.50 -2.82
N LYS A 108 4.48 -17.77 -3.88
CA LYS A 108 5.92 -18.08 -3.79
C LYS A 108 6.70 -16.93 -3.12
N LYS A 109 6.53 -15.70 -3.60
CA LYS A 109 7.22 -14.52 -3.07
C LYS A 109 6.79 -14.24 -1.62
N LEU A 110 5.54 -14.51 -1.26
CA LEU A 110 5.09 -14.41 0.15
C LEU A 110 5.77 -15.44 1.05
N CYS A 111 5.97 -16.68 0.58
CA CYS A 111 6.71 -17.69 1.34
C CYS A 111 8.15 -17.25 1.61
N GLU A 112 8.82 -16.74 0.58
CA GLU A 112 10.18 -16.21 0.69
C GLU A 112 10.23 -15.02 1.66
N PHE A 113 9.29 -14.08 1.53
CA PHE A 113 9.25 -12.87 2.35
C PHE A 113 8.90 -13.13 3.82
N LEU A 114 7.98 -14.06 4.13
CA LEU A 114 7.56 -14.36 5.50
C LEU A 114 8.30 -15.57 6.12
N HIS A 115 9.29 -16.13 5.43
CA HIS A 115 10.03 -17.33 5.83
C HIS A 115 9.11 -18.55 6.10
N LEU A 116 8.07 -18.71 5.28
CA LEU A 116 7.14 -19.83 5.39
C LEU A 116 7.65 -21.05 4.63
N THR A 117 7.68 -22.20 5.30
CA THR A 117 8.08 -23.48 4.70
C THR A 117 7.00 -24.10 3.81
N SER A 118 5.73 -23.69 3.94
CA SER A 118 4.60 -24.28 3.24
C SER A 118 3.81 -23.27 2.41
N PRO A 119 3.64 -23.49 1.09
CA PRO A 119 2.84 -22.62 0.22
C PRO A 119 1.35 -22.66 0.57
N TYR A 120 0.88 -23.73 1.23
CA TYR A 120 -0.50 -23.83 1.69
C TYR A 120 -0.77 -22.83 2.82
N ILE A 121 0.21 -22.56 3.69
CA ILE A 121 0.08 -21.56 4.75
C ILE A 121 -0.05 -20.17 4.12
N ALA A 122 0.85 -19.81 3.21
CA ALA A 122 0.79 -18.54 2.48
C ALA A 122 -0.57 -18.35 1.76
N SER A 123 -1.06 -19.38 1.07
CA SER A 123 -2.36 -19.35 0.40
C SER A 123 -3.51 -19.08 1.38
N ARG A 124 -3.45 -19.67 2.58
CA ARG A 124 -4.47 -19.49 3.61
C ARG A 124 -4.45 -18.08 4.19
N LEU A 125 -3.26 -17.53 4.44
CA LEU A 125 -3.10 -16.16 4.94
C LEU A 125 -3.66 -15.15 3.93
N LEU A 126 -3.25 -15.25 2.67
CA LEU A 126 -3.72 -14.36 1.58
C LEU A 126 -5.24 -14.43 1.40
N THR A 127 -5.81 -15.63 1.43
CA THR A 127 -7.26 -15.82 1.33
C THR A 127 -7.99 -15.24 2.55
N LYS A 128 -7.46 -15.46 3.77
CA LYS A 128 -8.06 -14.94 5.01
C LYS A 128 -8.04 -13.41 5.06
N MET A 129 -7.01 -12.79 4.49
CA MET A 129 -6.95 -11.32 4.34
C MET A 129 -7.94 -10.77 3.31
N ASN A 130 -8.60 -11.62 2.52
CA ASN A 130 -9.56 -11.26 1.47
C ASN A 130 -8.96 -10.24 0.48
N LEU A 131 -7.70 -10.42 0.09
CA LEU A 131 -7.01 -9.52 -0.84
C LEU A 131 -7.54 -9.71 -2.27
N PRO A 132 -7.71 -8.63 -3.05
CA PRO A 132 -8.03 -8.75 -4.47
C PRO A 132 -6.92 -9.50 -5.20
N PHE A 133 -7.29 -10.35 -6.16
CA PHE A 133 -6.33 -11.11 -6.94
C PHE A 133 -6.75 -11.23 -8.40
N THR A 134 -5.76 -11.43 -9.26
CA THR A 134 -5.94 -11.74 -10.68
C THR A 134 -5.29 -13.07 -11.02
N GLY A 135 -5.75 -13.73 -12.09
CA GLY A 135 -5.22 -15.01 -12.55
C GLY A 135 -5.77 -16.23 -11.81
N THR A 136 -5.43 -17.43 -12.32
CA THR A 136 -5.93 -18.71 -11.81
C THR A 136 -4.78 -19.62 -11.37
N LYS A 137 -5.02 -20.43 -10.32
CA LYS A 137 -4.10 -21.45 -9.80
C LYS A 137 -2.67 -20.90 -9.58
N LYS A 138 -1.69 -21.40 -10.35
CA LYS A 138 -0.25 -21.03 -10.26
C LYS A 138 0.04 -19.60 -10.71
N GLY A 139 -0.81 -19.02 -11.55
CA GLY A 139 -0.70 -17.64 -12.02
C GLY A 139 -1.44 -16.63 -11.15
N ARG A 140 -1.90 -17.01 -9.94
CA ARG A 140 -2.62 -16.11 -9.06
C ARG A 140 -1.66 -15.07 -8.45
N VAL A 141 -1.99 -13.80 -8.66
CA VAL A 141 -1.27 -12.64 -8.14
C VAL A 141 -2.24 -11.84 -7.26
N TYR A 142 -1.85 -11.58 -6.02
CA TYR A 142 -2.62 -10.81 -5.05
C TYR A 142 -2.15 -9.35 -5.06
N LYS A 143 -3.07 -8.43 -4.77
CA LYS A 143 -2.81 -6.97 -4.79
C LYS A 143 -3.22 -6.35 -3.45
N GLN A 144 -2.65 -5.20 -3.15
CA GLN A 144 -3.06 -4.37 -2.03
C GLN A 144 -4.55 -3.99 -2.16
N LYS A 145 -5.27 -3.92 -1.04
CA LYS A 145 -6.62 -3.34 -1.01
C LYS A 145 -6.48 -1.82 -1.13
N HIS A 146 -7.13 -1.22 -2.13
CA HIS A 146 -7.37 0.22 -2.20
C HIS A 146 -8.62 0.58 -1.41
#